data_AF-A0A2A4ZDX9-F1
#
_entry.id   AF-A0A2A4ZDX9-F1
#
_cell.length_a   1.000
_cell.length_b   1.000
_cell.length_c   1.000
_cell.angle_alpha   90.00
_cell.angle_beta   90.00
_cell.angle_gamma   90.00
#
_symmetry.space_group_name_H-M   'P 1'
#
loop_
_entity.id
_entity.type
_entity.pdbx_description
1 polymer ?
#
loop_
_entity_poly.entity_id
_entity_poly.type
_entity_poly.pdbx_seq_one_letter_code
_entity_poly.pdbx_strand_id
1 'polypeptide(L)'
;MIPDQTPFWHALELAWCGDGALSLHSIRLLDAMQHMLQISDADRALIESKFEDEVVFDLNRSGFGCGDQALAGWVGALTFLDDPAAADVSRALGKAALLAGLSRERWHAGISWMDQLTLGVPFKEGVWREGDESGELARLPAILLPLARELGVIADAE
;
A
#
# COMPACT_ATOMS: atom_id res chain seq x y z
N MET A 1 0.33 2.26 -17.84
CA MET A 1 0.97 1.14 -17.13
C MET A 1 0.49 1.23 -15.70
N ILE A 2 -0.19 0.18 -15.21
CA ILE A 2 -0.59 0.11 -13.81
C ILE A 2 0.67 -0.17 -12.99
N PRO A 3 0.98 0.62 -11.94
CA PRO A 3 2.14 0.38 -11.10
C PRO A 3 2.01 -0.93 -10.32
N ASP A 4 3.11 -1.64 -10.09
CA ASP A 4 3.15 -2.90 -9.32
C ASP A 4 3.29 -2.66 -7.81
N GLN A 5 3.34 -1.40 -7.40
CA GLN A 5 3.47 -0.97 -6.02
C GLN A 5 2.23 -0.17 -5.65
N THR A 6 1.11 -0.87 -5.58
CA THR A 6 -0.15 -0.30 -5.11
C THR A 6 -0.60 -0.98 -3.83
N PRO A 7 -1.42 -0.30 -2.99
CA PRO A 7 -2.01 -0.93 -1.83
C PRO A 7 -2.79 -2.21 -2.19
N PHE A 8 -3.50 -2.20 -3.32
CA PHE A 8 -4.29 -3.34 -3.77
C PHE A 8 -3.41 -4.49 -4.30
N TRP A 9 -2.33 -4.19 -5.02
CA TRP A 9 -1.33 -5.20 -5.41
C TRP A 9 -0.75 -5.90 -4.18
N HIS A 10 -0.35 -5.14 -3.16
CA HIS A 10 0.16 -5.74 -1.93
C HIS A 10 -0.90 -6.61 -1.22
N ALA A 11 -2.17 -6.23 -1.31
CA ALA A 11 -3.26 -7.07 -0.82
C ALA A 11 -3.34 -8.41 -1.57
N LEU A 12 -3.13 -8.42 -2.88
CA LEU A 12 -3.04 -9.66 -3.68
C LEU A 12 -1.84 -10.50 -3.25
N GLU A 13 -0.66 -9.91 -3.06
CA GLU A 13 0.52 -10.62 -2.56
C GLU A 13 0.22 -11.33 -1.22
N LEU A 14 -0.44 -10.62 -0.29
CA LEU A 14 -0.86 -11.20 0.99
C LEU A 14 -1.90 -12.30 0.80
N ALA A 15 -2.88 -12.08 -0.07
CA ALA A 15 -3.98 -13.02 -0.31
C ALA A 15 -3.52 -14.37 -0.88
N TRP A 16 -2.47 -14.34 -1.72
CA TRP A 16 -1.88 -15.50 -2.38
C TRP A 16 -0.66 -16.07 -1.64
N CYS A 17 -0.23 -15.44 -0.55
CA CYS A 17 0.94 -15.86 0.21
C CYS A 17 0.76 -17.26 0.84
N GLY A 18 1.84 -18.05 0.80
CA GLY A 18 1.98 -19.29 1.55
C GLY A 18 1.75 -20.56 0.73
N ASP A 19 0.56 -20.75 0.17
CA ASP A 19 0.16 -22.02 -0.46
C ASP A 19 -0.42 -21.89 -1.88
N GLY A 20 -0.32 -20.71 -2.48
CA GLY A 20 -0.69 -20.49 -3.89
C GLY A 20 -2.18 -20.66 -4.18
N ALA A 21 -3.03 -20.55 -3.16
CA ALA A 21 -4.47 -20.63 -3.28
C ALA A 21 -5.14 -19.41 -2.62
N LEU A 22 -6.35 -19.10 -3.07
CA LEU A 22 -7.15 -17.98 -2.56
C LEU A 22 -8.37 -18.52 -1.82
N SER A 23 -8.55 -18.13 -0.56
CA SER A 23 -9.72 -18.52 0.23
C SER A 23 -10.94 -17.64 -0.08
N LEU A 24 -12.15 -18.15 0.17
CA LEU A 24 -13.38 -17.35 0.08
C LEU A 24 -13.34 -16.12 1.01
N HIS A 25 -12.68 -16.24 2.16
CA HIS A 25 -12.53 -15.12 3.07
C HIS A 25 -11.64 -14.02 2.46
N SER A 26 -10.52 -14.41 1.84
CA SER A 26 -9.63 -13.47 1.15
C SER A 26 -10.33 -12.75 -0.02
N ILE A 27 -11.16 -13.45 -0.79
CA ILE A 27 -11.96 -12.82 -1.87
C ILE A 27 -12.84 -11.69 -1.29
N ARG A 28 -13.55 -11.95 -0.20
CA ARG A 28 -14.42 -10.93 0.43
C ARG A 28 -13.63 -9.75 1.00
N LEU A 29 -12.41 -9.99 1.49
CA LEU A 29 -11.53 -8.93 1.97
C LEU A 29 -11.04 -8.06 0.81
N LEU A 30 -10.68 -8.65 -0.33
CA LEU A 30 -10.32 -7.92 -1.55
C LEU A 30 -11.50 -7.10 -2.08
N ASP A 31 -12.73 -7.65 -2.07
CA ASP A 31 -13.94 -6.91 -2.44
C ASP A 31 -14.15 -5.69 -1.53
N ALA A 32 -14.03 -5.87 -0.21
CA ALA A 32 -14.14 -4.77 0.74
C ALA A 32 -13.09 -3.69 0.48
N MET A 33 -11.84 -4.10 0.24
CA MET A 33 -10.74 -3.18 -0.06
C MET A 33 -10.95 -2.41 -1.37
N GLN A 34 -11.44 -3.07 -2.43
CA GLN A 34 -11.78 -2.41 -3.68
C GLN A 34 -12.76 -1.26 -3.44
N HIS A 35 -13.81 -1.50 -2.65
CA HIS A 35 -14.80 -0.49 -2.30
C HIS A 35 -14.20 0.66 -1.48
N MET A 36 -13.36 0.36 -0.48
CA MET A 36 -12.72 1.37 0.36
C MET A 36 -11.76 2.27 -0.44
N LEU A 37 -11.03 1.70 -1.39
CA LEU A 37 -10.11 2.43 -2.27
C LEU A 37 -10.80 3.03 -3.51
N GLN A 38 -12.11 2.82 -3.66
CA GLN A 38 -12.88 3.29 -4.82
C GLN A 38 -12.31 2.84 -6.18
N ILE A 39 -11.74 1.62 -6.21
CA ILE A 39 -11.18 1.03 -7.43
C ILE A 39 -12.35 0.53 -8.31
N SER A 40 -12.36 0.89 -9.58
CA SER A 40 -13.38 0.41 -10.51
C SER A 40 -13.20 -1.08 -10.82
N ASP A 41 -14.27 -1.78 -11.20
CA ASP A 41 -14.18 -3.20 -11.60
C ASP A 41 -13.21 -3.39 -12.78
N ALA A 42 -13.14 -2.41 -13.69
CA ALA A 42 -12.23 -2.43 -14.83
C ALA A 42 -10.77 -2.31 -14.38
N ASP A 43 -10.48 -1.38 -13.46
CA ASP A 43 -9.12 -1.20 -12.94
C ASP A 43 -8.69 -2.42 -12.11
N ARG A 44 -9.59 -2.95 -11.28
CA ARG A 44 -9.34 -4.19 -10.53
C ARG A 44 -9.02 -5.35 -11.46
N ALA A 45 -9.83 -5.55 -12.51
CA ALA A 45 -9.60 -6.64 -13.46
C ALA A 45 -8.24 -6.50 -14.17
N LEU A 46 -7.80 -5.28 -14.48
CA LEU A 46 -6.47 -5.05 -15.05
C LEU A 46 -5.34 -5.36 -14.06
N ILE A 47 -5.49 -4.97 -12.79
CA ILE A 47 -4.52 -5.29 -11.73
C ILE A 47 -4.43 -6.81 -11.53
N GLU A 48 -5.57 -7.48 -11.36
CA GLU A 48 -5.64 -8.92 -11.11
C GLU A 48 -5.13 -9.74 -12.30
N SER A 49 -5.43 -9.33 -13.54
CA SER A 49 -4.90 -9.99 -14.73
C SER A 49 -3.38 -9.88 -14.79
N LYS A 50 -2.82 -8.70 -14.51
CA LYS A 50 -1.37 -8.51 -14.48
C LYS A 50 -0.73 -9.34 -13.36
N PHE A 51 -1.34 -9.35 -12.18
CA PHE A 51 -0.88 -10.14 -11.04
C PHE A 51 -0.91 -11.64 -11.33
N GLU A 52 -1.95 -12.13 -12.02
CA GLU A 52 -2.02 -13.53 -12.41
C GLU A 52 -0.85 -13.90 -13.34
N ASP A 53 -0.59 -13.07 -14.35
CA ASP A 53 0.49 -13.29 -15.32
C ASP A 53 1.88 -13.25 -14.68
N GLU A 54 2.12 -12.33 -13.74
CA GLU A 54 3.46 -12.08 -13.17
C GLU A 54 3.76 -12.88 -11.90
N VAL A 55 2.75 -13.20 -11.09
CA VAL A 55 2.94 -13.81 -9.77
C VAL A 55 2.33 -15.20 -9.72
N VAL A 56 1.08 -15.36 -10.15
CA VAL A 56 0.32 -16.60 -9.92
C VAL A 56 0.68 -17.70 -10.91
N PHE A 57 1.10 -17.34 -12.13
CA PHE A 57 1.45 -18.31 -13.18
C PHE A 57 2.46 -19.35 -12.73
N ASP A 58 3.47 -18.93 -11.94
CA ASP A 58 4.55 -19.80 -11.46
C ASP A 58 4.26 -20.49 -10.11
N LEU A 59 3.10 -20.23 -9.49
CA LEU A 59 2.75 -20.81 -8.18
C LEU A 59 2.20 -22.23 -8.32
N ASN A 60 2.60 -23.10 -7.38
CA ASN A 60 1.97 -24.40 -7.22
C ASN A 60 0.59 -24.22 -6.55
N ARG A 61 -0.48 -24.30 -7.34
CA ARG A 61 -1.87 -24.03 -6.94
C ARG A 61 -2.52 -25.18 -6.14
N SER A 62 -1.83 -25.73 -5.15
CA SER A 62 -2.27 -26.90 -4.37
C SER A 62 -2.71 -26.59 -2.93
N GLY A 63 -2.75 -25.32 -2.55
CA GLY A 63 -3.11 -24.86 -1.20
C GLY A 63 -4.60 -24.77 -0.89
N PHE A 64 -4.90 -24.33 0.33
CA PHE A 64 -6.23 -24.04 0.86
C PHE A 64 -6.51 -22.54 1.07
N GLY A 65 -5.49 -21.68 0.92
CA GLY A 65 -5.57 -20.23 1.03
C GLY A 65 -5.37 -19.74 2.45
N CYS A 66 -4.10 -19.69 2.87
CA CYS A 66 -3.71 -19.37 4.25
C CYS A 66 -3.32 -17.89 4.50
N GLY A 67 -3.35 -17.03 3.47
CA GLY A 67 -2.99 -15.61 3.56
C GLY A 67 -4.06 -14.69 4.18
N ASP A 68 -5.20 -15.23 4.61
CA ASP A 68 -6.38 -14.47 4.99
C ASP A 68 -6.18 -13.61 6.26
N GLN A 69 -5.44 -14.09 7.25
CA GLN A 69 -5.17 -13.34 8.47
C GLN A 69 -4.31 -12.08 8.21
N ALA A 70 -3.26 -12.21 7.41
CA ALA A 70 -2.39 -11.07 7.07
C ALA A 70 -3.15 -10.04 6.23
N LEU A 71 -3.93 -10.52 5.26
CA LEU A 71 -4.83 -9.68 4.46
C LEU A 71 -5.87 -8.97 5.32
N ALA A 72 -6.48 -9.64 6.30
CA ALA A 72 -7.45 -9.01 7.20
C ALA A 72 -6.83 -7.86 7.99
N GLY A 73 -5.60 -8.02 8.47
CA GLY A 73 -4.84 -6.95 9.12
C GLY A 73 -4.56 -5.78 8.17
N TRP A 74 -4.22 -6.07 6.92
CA TRP A 74 -3.99 -5.08 5.87
C TRP A 74 -5.25 -4.26 5.55
N VAL A 75 -6.37 -4.93 5.31
CA VAL A 75 -7.67 -4.28 5.04
C VAL A 75 -8.13 -3.50 6.27
N GLY A 76 -7.97 -4.06 7.47
CA GLY A 76 -8.28 -3.34 8.72
C GLY A 76 -7.47 -2.06 8.90
N ALA A 77 -6.22 -2.02 8.41
CA ALA A 77 -5.38 -0.83 8.49
C ALA A 77 -5.88 0.33 7.62
N LEU A 78 -6.76 0.12 6.64
CA LEU A 78 -7.38 1.19 5.85
C LEU A 78 -8.32 2.07 6.67
N THR A 79 -8.81 1.61 7.83
CA THR A 79 -9.59 2.44 8.76
C THR A 79 -8.81 3.67 9.25
N PHE A 80 -7.48 3.65 9.15
CA PHE A 80 -6.64 4.83 9.36
C PHE A 80 -7.03 6.01 8.45
N LEU A 81 -7.56 5.78 7.25
CA LEU A 81 -7.95 6.85 6.33
C LEU A 81 -9.09 7.72 6.89
N ASP A 82 -9.89 7.18 7.82
CA ASP A 82 -10.96 7.91 8.49
C ASP A 82 -10.45 8.72 9.71
N ASP A 83 -9.19 8.54 10.11
CA ASP A 83 -8.59 9.27 11.23
C ASP A 83 -8.25 10.71 10.80
N PRO A 84 -8.68 11.75 11.56
CA PRO A 84 -8.27 13.14 11.30
C PRO A 84 -6.75 13.34 11.21
N ALA A 85 -5.95 12.51 11.88
CA ALA A 85 -4.50 12.56 11.85
C ALA A 85 -3.89 11.99 10.55
N ALA A 86 -4.68 11.40 9.64
CA ALA A 86 -4.15 10.75 8.44
C ALA A 86 -3.38 11.71 7.53
N ALA A 87 -3.88 12.93 7.39
CA ALA A 87 -3.19 13.98 6.63
C ALA A 87 -1.88 14.41 7.29
N ASP A 88 -1.82 14.42 8.63
CA ASP A 88 -0.61 14.79 9.38
C ASP A 88 0.47 13.72 9.25
N VAL A 89 0.09 12.44 9.38
CA VAL A 89 1.00 11.31 9.15
C VAL A 89 1.50 11.29 7.70
N SER A 90 0.63 11.58 6.73
CA SER A 90 1.02 11.68 5.31
C SER A 90 2.05 12.79 5.08
N ARG A 91 1.85 13.99 5.68
CA ARG A 91 2.83 15.08 5.65
C ARG A 91 4.15 14.69 6.30
N ALA A 92 4.10 14.08 7.50
CA ALA A 92 5.31 13.62 8.19
C ALA A 92 6.09 12.59 7.37
N LEU A 93 5.39 11.66 6.70
CA LEU A 93 6.02 10.69 5.81
C LEU A 93 6.70 11.35 4.60
N GLY A 94 6.05 12.33 3.97
CA GLY A 94 6.63 13.10 2.87
C GLY A 94 7.92 13.82 3.28
N LYS A 95 7.91 14.46 4.45
CA LYS A 95 9.11 15.09 5.01
C LYS A 95 10.22 14.08 5.27
N ALA A 96 9.89 12.96 5.91
CA ALA A 96 10.85 11.90 6.20
C ALA A 96 11.48 11.34 4.92
N ALA A 97 10.68 11.16 3.87
CA ALA A 97 11.16 10.68 2.57
C ALA A 97 12.12 11.66 1.89
N LEU A 98 11.87 12.97 2.00
CA LEU A 98 12.82 13.99 1.53
C LEU A 98 14.16 13.87 2.29
N LEU A 99 14.11 13.77 3.61
CA LEU A 99 15.30 13.67 4.46
C LEU A 99 16.10 12.38 4.21
N ALA A 100 15.42 11.29 3.83
CA ALA A 100 16.04 10.02 3.47
C ALA A 100 16.70 10.03 2.06
N GLY A 101 16.56 11.11 1.29
CA GLY A 101 17.09 11.21 -0.07
C GLY A 101 16.11 10.69 -1.11
N LEU A 102 15.14 11.53 -1.46
CA LEU A 102 14.09 11.21 -2.42
C LEU A 102 14.60 11.24 -3.87
N SER A 103 14.72 10.07 -4.51
CA SER A 103 14.97 9.97 -5.95
C SER A 103 13.69 10.23 -6.76
N ARG A 104 13.84 10.41 -8.08
CA ARG A 104 12.68 10.56 -8.98
C ARG A 104 11.77 9.33 -8.96
N GLU A 105 12.36 8.15 -8.93
CA GLU A 105 11.65 6.87 -8.90
C GLU A 105 10.84 6.75 -7.61
N ARG A 106 11.49 6.96 -6.45
CA ARG A 106 10.84 6.96 -5.13
C ARG A 106 9.73 8.01 -5.02
N TRP A 107 9.92 9.18 -5.61
CA TRP A 107 8.88 10.21 -5.66
C TRP A 107 7.64 9.75 -6.44
N HIS A 108 7.83 9.14 -7.61
CA HIS A 108 6.71 8.63 -8.40
C HIS A 108 5.98 7.49 -7.69
N ALA A 109 6.72 6.56 -7.06
CA ALA A 109 6.13 5.50 -6.26
C ALA A 109 5.32 6.08 -5.07
N GLY A 110 5.91 7.01 -4.32
CA GLY A 110 5.26 7.70 -3.21
C GLY A 110 3.97 8.41 -3.59
N ILE A 111 3.98 9.21 -4.66
CA ILE A 111 2.76 9.85 -5.13
C ILE A 111 1.72 8.81 -5.55
N SER A 112 2.12 7.83 -6.35
CA SER A 112 1.20 6.83 -6.89
C SER A 112 0.50 6.05 -5.79
N TRP A 113 1.24 5.67 -4.75
CA TRP A 113 0.69 4.99 -3.57
C TRP A 113 -0.25 5.91 -2.79
N MET A 114 0.21 7.13 -2.47
CA MET A 114 -0.52 8.04 -1.61
C MET A 114 -1.77 8.62 -2.29
N ASP A 115 -1.77 8.84 -3.61
CA ASP A 115 -2.95 9.32 -4.34
C ASP A 115 -4.08 8.26 -4.31
N GLN A 116 -3.76 6.95 -4.34
CA GLN A 116 -4.76 5.88 -4.19
C GLN A 116 -5.38 5.82 -2.79
N LEU A 117 -4.65 6.30 -1.79
CA LEU A 117 -5.15 6.45 -0.41
C LEU A 117 -5.84 7.80 -0.19
N THR A 118 -5.97 8.65 -1.22
CA THR A 118 -6.44 10.04 -1.13
C THR A 118 -5.55 10.96 -0.27
N LEU A 119 -4.33 10.51 0.05
CA LEU A 119 -3.36 11.19 0.90
C LEU A 119 -2.20 11.83 0.14
N GLY A 120 -2.24 11.86 -1.19
CA GLY A 120 -1.12 12.35 -1.98
C GLY A 120 -0.90 13.87 -1.91
N VAL A 121 -1.95 14.67 -1.72
CA VAL A 121 -1.80 16.12 -1.47
C VAL A 121 -1.01 16.40 -0.19
N PRO A 122 -1.41 15.90 1.00
CA PRO A 122 -0.61 16.10 2.20
C PRO A 122 0.81 15.52 2.08
N PHE A 123 0.99 14.39 1.41
CA PHE A 123 2.33 13.83 1.17
C PHE A 123 3.23 14.82 0.40
N LYS A 124 2.70 15.38 -0.71
CA LYS A 124 3.40 16.40 -1.52
C LYS A 124 3.71 17.64 -0.69
N GLU A 125 2.80 18.10 0.16
CA GLU A 125 3.06 19.23 1.06
C GLU A 125 4.23 18.96 2.01
N GLY A 126 4.27 17.78 2.63
CA GLY A 126 5.34 17.41 3.56
C GLY A 126 6.73 17.42 2.93
N VAL A 127 6.84 17.05 1.65
CA VAL A 127 8.09 17.15 0.89
C VAL A 127 8.53 18.60 0.72
N TRP A 128 7.62 19.55 0.52
CA TRP A 128 7.97 20.93 0.18
C TRP A 128 7.98 21.90 1.36
N ARG A 129 7.48 21.52 2.54
CA ARG A 129 7.48 22.39 3.73
C ARG A 129 8.89 22.57 4.30
N GLU A 130 9.25 23.84 4.49
CA GLU A 130 10.47 24.24 5.18
C GLU A 130 10.35 24.04 6.71
N GLY A 131 11.47 23.73 7.38
CA GLY A 131 11.49 23.53 8.84
C GLY A 131 10.79 22.25 9.34
N ASP A 132 10.38 22.27 10.62
CA ASP A 132 9.77 21.16 11.37
C ASP A 132 8.23 21.14 11.29
N GLU A 133 7.64 21.97 10.42
CA GLU A 133 6.18 22.16 10.31
C GLU A 133 5.41 20.95 9.75
N SER A 134 6.13 19.88 9.41
CA SER A 134 5.55 18.62 8.93
C SER A 134 5.33 17.60 10.05
N GLY A 135 5.80 17.88 11.28
CA GLY A 135 5.71 17.00 12.43
C GLY A 135 6.71 15.84 12.41
N GLU A 136 6.79 15.11 13.52
CA GLU A 136 7.60 13.90 13.66
C GLU A 136 6.79 12.65 13.28
N LEU A 137 7.42 11.74 12.53
CA LEU A 137 6.82 10.45 12.18
C LEU A 137 6.90 9.47 13.36
N ALA A 138 6.01 9.62 14.35
CA ALA A 138 6.06 8.83 15.57
C ALA A 138 5.53 7.40 15.42
N ARG A 139 4.46 7.20 14.63
CA ARG A 139 3.88 5.87 14.35
C ARG A 139 3.37 5.84 12.92
N LEU A 140 3.72 4.77 12.21
CA LEU A 140 3.30 4.57 10.84
C LEU A 140 2.23 3.46 10.77
N PRO A 141 1.03 3.74 10.23
CA PRO A 141 0.01 2.74 9.97
C PRO A 141 0.55 1.62 9.06
N ALA A 142 0.07 0.40 9.26
CA ALA A 142 0.57 -0.76 8.52
C ALA A 142 0.46 -0.57 6.99
N ILE A 143 -0.61 0.07 6.52
CA ILE A 143 -0.86 0.36 5.10
C ILE A 143 0.24 1.23 4.44
N LEU A 144 1.04 1.96 5.23
CA LEU A 144 2.11 2.81 4.74
C LEU A 144 3.50 2.17 4.89
N LEU A 145 3.62 1.00 5.54
CA LEU A 145 4.92 0.36 5.76
C LEU A 145 5.64 -0.03 4.46
N PRO A 146 5.00 -0.66 3.45
CA PRO A 146 5.69 -1.00 2.20
C PRO A 146 6.24 0.25 1.52
N LEU A 147 5.43 1.32 1.45
CA LEU A 147 5.87 2.58 0.88
C LEU A 147 7.03 3.20 1.67
N ALA A 148 6.98 3.20 3.00
CA ALA A 148 8.05 3.79 3.80
C ALA A 148 9.39 3.07 3.62
N ARG A 149 9.39 1.74 3.41
CA ARG A 149 10.60 0.98 3.03
C ARG A 149 11.10 1.41 1.66
N GLU A 150 10.20 1.48 0.68
CA GLU A 150 10.55 1.90 -0.67
C GLU A 150 11.16 3.31 -0.71
N LEU A 151 10.61 4.23 0.08
CA LEU A 151 11.11 5.59 0.24
C LEU A 151 12.44 5.67 1.01
N GLY A 152 12.88 4.57 1.65
CA GLY A 152 14.08 4.53 2.49
C GLY A 152 13.91 5.21 3.84
N VAL A 153 12.68 5.43 4.30
CA VAL A 153 12.37 6.06 5.60
C VAL A 153 12.57 5.09 6.75
N ILE A 154 12.32 3.80 6.51
CA ILE A 154 12.58 2.72 7.45
C ILE A 154 13.45 1.66 6.77
N ALA A 155 14.29 0.97 7.55
CA ALA A 155 15.10 -0.13 7.06
C ALA A 155 14.23 -1.36 6.76
N ASP A 156 14.72 -2.23 5.87
CA ASP A 156 14.18 -3.57 5.71
C ASP A 156 14.36 -4.34 7.02
N ALA A 157 13.34 -5.12 7.39
CA ALA A 157 13.47 -6.03 8.53
C ALA A 157 14.40 -7.18 8.11
N GLU A 158 15.54 -7.33 8.79
CA GLU A 158 16.45 -8.48 8.65
C GLU A 158 15.76 -9.80 9.03
#